data_AF-A0A1Q7WRP5-F1
#
_entry.id   AF-A0A1Q7WRP5-F1
#
_cell.length_a   1.000
_cell.length_b   1.000
_cell.length_c   1.000
_cell.angle_alpha   90.00
_cell.angle_beta   90.00
_cell.angle_gamma   90.00
#
_symmetry.space_group_name_H-M   'P 1'
#
loop_
_entity.id
_entity.type
_entity.pdbx_description
1 polymer ?
#
loop_
_entity_poly.entity_id
_entity_poly.type
_entity_poly.pdbx_seq_one_letter_code
_entity_poly.pdbx_strand_id
1 'polypeptide(L)'
;MLIPQAWSGFSRHQSVKFHPSVQISTFQCKIGPPFSEFTNYLQTYADHFALPIQTDTRVMDMQKRAETFVLQTTQGTYQAATVIVATGPFHHPRIPAFASALSPQVEQLHSAAYRNPSQIPPGPVLVVGAGDSGAHTAAELAHAHPVSLAAAHPLYFVPLTLLGKSLFWYLDRLHLLEVDGTRSLGAWLKA
;
A
#
# COMPACT_ATOMS: atom_id res chain seq x y z
N MET A 1 17.35 3.30 6.71
CA MET A 1 16.38 2.18 6.92
C MET A 1 15.03 2.62 6.41
N LEU A 2 14.43 1.88 5.47
CA LEU A 2 13.12 2.18 4.92
C LEU A 2 12.04 1.29 5.53
N ILE A 3 11.00 1.89 6.10
CA ILE A 3 9.91 1.19 6.78
C ILE A 3 8.66 1.26 5.88
N PRO A 4 8.24 0.17 5.22
CA PRO A 4 7.03 0.09 4.43
C PRO A 4 5.79 0.04 5.33
N GLN A 5 4.67 0.52 4.81
CA GLN A 5 3.38 0.32 5.48
C GLN A 5 3.03 -1.16 5.45
N ALA A 6 2.77 -1.72 6.64
CA ALA A 6 2.39 -3.11 6.82
C ALA A 6 0.86 -3.24 7.02
N TRP A 7 0.26 -4.25 6.40
CA TRP A 7 -1.13 -4.66 6.63
C TRP A 7 -1.23 -5.30 8.03
N SER A 8 -2.19 -4.87 8.86
CA SER A 8 -2.33 -5.36 10.24
C SER A 8 -3.16 -6.64 10.29
N GLY A 9 -2.51 -7.78 10.11
CA GLY A 9 -3.02 -9.10 10.45
C GLY A 9 -2.01 -9.86 11.30
N PHE A 10 -2.35 -10.10 12.57
CA PHE A 10 -1.70 -10.98 13.54
C PHE A 10 -0.41 -10.54 14.26
N SER A 11 -0.48 -10.75 15.59
CA SER A 11 0.58 -10.60 16.57
C SER A 11 1.17 -11.98 16.89
N ARG A 12 2.49 -12.12 16.79
CA ARG A 12 3.35 -12.84 17.76
C ARG A 12 4.82 -12.69 17.37
N HIS A 13 5.67 -12.66 18.41
CA HIS A 13 7.12 -12.67 18.33
C HIS A 13 7.65 -13.69 17.31
N GLN A 14 8.34 -13.21 16.27
CA GLN A 14 9.25 -14.05 15.50
C GLN A 14 10.52 -13.28 15.14
N SER A 15 11.64 -13.97 15.34
CA SER A 15 13.00 -13.54 15.10
C SER A 15 13.22 -13.19 13.63
N VAL A 16 13.82 -12.03 13.40
CA VAL A 16 14.26 -11.56 12.09
C VAL A 16 15.32 -12.53 11.56
N LYS A 17 14.91 -13.44 10.66
CA LYS A 17 15.85 -14.30 9.94
C LYS A 17 16.44 -13.47 8.79
N PHE A 18 17.69 -13.06 8.95
CA PHE A 18 18.51 -12.58 7.84
C PHE A 18 18.76 -13.77 6.91
N HIS A 19 18.17 -13.75 5.72
CA HIS A 19 18.42 -14.78 4.72
C HIS A 19 19.62 -14.35 3.87
N PRO A 20 20.76 -15.07 3.89
CA PRO A 20 21.94 -14.71 3.11
C PRO A 20 21.76 -14.90 1.59
N SER A 21 20.59 -15.36 1.14
CA SER A 21 20.27 -15.65 -0.25
C SER A 21 19.14 -14.79 -0.81
N VAL A 22 18.95 -13.55 -0.32
CA VAL A 22 18.10 -12.58 -1.03
C VAL A 22 18.83 -12.17 -2.32
N GLN A 23 18.67 -12.98 -3.37
CA GLN A 23 18.91 -12.52 -4.72
C GLN A 23 17.84 -11.46 -5.02
N ILE A 24 18.22 -10.19 -4.95
CA ILE A 24 17.44 -9.12 -5.55
C ILE A 24 17.65 -9.28 -7.06
N SER A 25 16.83 -10.12 -7.67
CA SER A 25 16.62 -10.07 -9.12
C SER A 25 16.10 -8.67 -9.42
N THR A 26 16.73 -7.94 -10.33
CA THR A 26 16.24 -6.64 -10.76
C THR A 26 14.87 -6.84 -11.39
N PHE A 27 13.82 -6.53 -10.65
CA PHE A 27 12.45 -6.68 -11.12
C PHE A 27 12.14 -5.48 -12.02
N GLN A 28 12.08 -5.71 -13.33
CA GLN A 28 11.32 -4.83 -14.20
C GLN A 28 9.83 -5.14 -14.02
N CYS A 29 9.27 -4.63 -12.93
CA CYS A 29 7.83 -4.60 -12.71
C CYS A 29 7.25 -3.49 -13.61
N LYS A 30 7.12 -3.74 -14.92
CA LYS A 30 6.35 -2.87 -15.81
C LYS A 30 4.87 -3.27 -15.69
N ILE A 31 4.28 -2.94 -14.55
CA ILE A 31 2.93 -3.39 -14.20
C ILE A 31 2.14 -2.16 -13.79
N GLY A 32 1.29 -1.72 -14.72
CA GLY A 32 0.42 -0.57 -14.54
C GLY A 32 0.86 0.65 -15.36
N PRO A 33 -0.10 1.53 -15.69
CA PRO A 33 0.20 2.81 -16.31
C PRO A 33 1.12 3.65 -15.40
N PRO A 34 1.95 4.54 -15.95
CA PRO A 34 2.66 5.54 -15.15
C PRO A 34 1.70 6.30 -14.24
N PHE A 35 2.19 6.79 -13.10
CA PHE A 35 1.38 7.56 -12.16
C PHE A 35 0.62 8.71 -12.86
N SER A 36 1.27 9.40 -13.81
CA SER A 36 0.65 10.47 -14.61
C SER A 36 -0.55 9.99 -15.44
N GLU A 37 -0.44 8.84 -16.10
CA GLU A 37 -1.53 8.26 -16.88
C GLU A 37 -2.68 7.82 -15.97
N PHE A 38 -2.38 7.21 -14.82
CA PHE A 38 -3.40 6.86 -13.83
C PHE A 38 -4.13 8.09 -13.28
N THR A 39 -3.41 9.15 -12.93
CA THR A 39 -4.03 10.40 -12.46
C THR A 39 -4.88 11.05 -13.54
N ASN A 40 -4.42 11.03 -14.80
CA ASN A 40 -5.16 11.59 -15.93
C ASN A 40 -6.46 10.80 -16.20
N TYR A 41 -6.39 9.48 -16.10
CA TYR A 41 -7.57 8.63 -16.20
C TYR A 41 -8.62 9.00 -15.14
N LEU A 42 -8.23 9.15 -13.87
CA LEU A 42 -9.17 9.52 -12.80
C LEU A 42 -9.79 10.90 -13.01
N GLN A 43 -9.01 11.88 -13.48
CA GLN A 43 -9.52 13.20 -13.83
C GLN A 43 -10.53 13.11 -14.98
N THR A 44 -10.17 12.41 -16.05
CA THR A 44 -11.03 12.21 -17.22
C THR A 44 -12.32 11.49 -16.85
N TYR A 45 -12.25 10.52 -15.94
CA TYR A 45 -13.42 9.81 -15.43
C TYR A 45 -14.36 10.74 -14.68
N ALA A 46 -13.83 11.57 -13.78
CA ALA A 46 -14.63 12.56 -13.06
C ALA A 46 -15.32 13.56 -14.00
N ASP A 47 -14.59 14.05 -15.00
CA ASP A 47 -15.11 14.99 -16.00
C ASP A 47 -16.17 14.33 -16.90
N HIS A 48 -15.93 13.11 -17.37
CA HIS A 48 -16.84 12.37 -18.24
C HIS A 48 -18.21 12.14 -17.60
N PHE A 49 -18.24 11.83 -16.30
CA PHE A 49 -19.47 11.61 -15.54
C PHE A 49 -19.98 12.87 -14.82
N ALA A 50 -19.33 14.02 -15.02
CA ALA A 50 -19.65 15.29 -14.34
C ALA A 50 -19.85 15.12 -12.82
N LEU A 51 -18.93 14.37 -12.18
CA LEU A 51 -19.02 14.08 -10.75
C LEU A 51 -18.85 15.39 -9.96
N PRO A 52 -19.74 15.69 -8.99
CA PRO A 52 -19.70 16.94 -8.22
C PRO A 52 -18.63 16.88 -7.11
N ILE A 53 -17.36 16.70 -7.50
CA ILE A 53 -16.24 16.58 -6.57
C ILE A 53 -15.87 17.97 -6.02
N GLN A 54 -15.80 18.09 -4.71
CA GLN A 54 -15.31 19.28 -4.02
C GLN A 54 -13.93 19.00 -3.44
N THR A 55 -12.88 19.48 -4.12
CA THR A 55 -11.51 19.44 -3.58
C THR A 55 -11.36 20.44 -2.44
N ASP A 56 -10.23 20.36 -1.73
CA ASP A 56 -9.89 21.32 -0.65
C ASP A 56 -10.97 21.42 0.45
N THR A 57 -11.74 20.35 0.60
CA THR A 57 -12.87 20.24 1.55
C THR A 57 -12.61 19.06 2.49
N ARG A 58 -11.68 19.26 3.41
CA ARG A 58 -11.36 18.25 4.43
C ARG A 58 -12.51 18.11 5.44
N VAL A 59 -13.03 16.90 5.60
CA VAL A 59 -13.94 16.52 6.70
C VAL A 59 -13.12 16.38 7.98
N MET A 60 -13.50 17.16 9.01
CA MET A 60 -12.83 17.22 10.31
C MET A 60 -13.56 16.40 11.37
N ASP A 61 -14.89 16.39 11.31
CA ASP A 61 -15.73 15.64 12.23
C ASP A 61 -17.01 15.17 11.53
N MET A 62 -17.56 14.04 11.98
CA MET A 62 -18.81 13.48 11.47
C MET A 62 -19.61 12.91 12.64
N GLN A 63 -20.82 13.42 12.83
CA GLN A 63 -21.72 12.98 13.88
C GLN A 63 -23.08 12.59 13.31
N LYS A 64 -23.63 11.47 13.77
CA LYS A 64 -25.03 11.13 13.47
C LYS A 64 -25.95 11.90 14.41
N ARG A 65 -26.92 12.64 13.85
CA ARG A 65 -27.96 13.37 14.58
C ARG A 65 -29.34 12.96 14.05
N ALA A 66 -30.09 12.25 14.88
CA ALA A 66 -31.36 11.61 14.50
C ALA A 66 -31.18 10.77 13.21
N GLU A 67 -31.90 11.11 12.14
CA GLU A 67 -31.90 10.40 10.85
C GLU A 67 -30.86 10.92 9.85
N THR A 68 -29.99 11.85 10.25
CA THR A 68 -28.99 12.47 9.34
C THR A 68 -27.58 12.44 9.92
N PHE A 69 -26.58 12.54 9.06
CA PHE A 69 -25.20 12.79 9.41
C PHE A 69 -24.89 14.27 9.22
N VAL A 70 -24.24 14.87 10.21
CA VAL A 70 -23.72 16.23 10.16
C VAL A 70 -22.20 16.14 10.06
N LEU A 71 -21.66 16.67 8.97
CA LEU A 71 -20.23 16.70 8.68
C LEU A 71 -19.71 18.12 8.89
N GLN A 72 -18.68 18.27 9.71
CA GLN A 72 -17.92 19.51 9.81
C GLN A 72 -16.74 19.44 8.86
N THR A 73 -16.64 20.42 7.97
CA THR A 73 -15.56 20.50 6.98
C THR A 73 -14.86 21.85 7.03
N THR A 74 -13.73 21.93 6.37
CA THR A 74 -12.99 23.19 6.16
C THR A 74 -13.76 24.25 5.35
N GLN A 75 -14.77 23.85 4.57
CA GLN A 75 -15.61 24.75 3.76
C GLN A 75 -17.00 24.97 4.38
N GLY A 76 -17.25 24.46 5.60
CA GLY A 76 -18.52 24.61 6.31
C GLY A 76 -19.16 23.28 6.71
N THR A 77 -20.43 23.33 7.09
CA THR A 77 -21.18 22.17 7.58
C THR A 77 -22.06 21.58 6.47
N TYR A 78 -22.01 20.25 6.31
CA TYR A 78 -22.86 19.50 5.39
C TYR A 78 -23.78 18.57 6.17
N GLN A 79 -24.95 18.29 5.60
CA GLN A 79 -25.89 17.31 6.13
C GLN A 79 -26.25 16.29 5.05
N ALA A 80 -26.27 15.01 5.42
CA ALA A 80 -26.60 13.93 4.49
C ALA A 80 -27.35 12.80 5.20
N ALA A 81 -28.31 12.18 4.53
CA ALA A 81 -28.99 10.98 5.05
C ALA A 81 -28.07 9.75 5.01
N THR A 82 -27.21 9.67 4.00
CA THR A 82 -26.27 8.56 3.78
C THR A 82 -24.86 9.10 3.57
N VAL A 83 -23.88 8.46 4.20
CA VAL A 83 -22.46 8.77 4.01
C VAL A 83 -21.72 7.50 3.60
N ILE A 84 -20.91 7.60 2.54
CA ILE A 84 -19.99 6.55 2.12
C ILE A 84 -18.58 6.99 2.50
N VAL A 85 -17.91 6.20 3.34
CA VAL A 85 -16.53 6.48 3.77
C VAL A 85 -15.57 5.80 2.80
N ALA A 86 -15.01 6.60 1.88
CA ALA A 86 -14.06 6.15 0.86
C ALA A 86 -12.64 6.70 1.10
N THR A 87 -12.25 6.89 2.37
CA THR A 87 -10.93 7.45 2.70
C THR A 87 -9.80 6.50 2.34
N GLY A 88 -10.00 5.18 2.42
CA GLY A 88 -8.95 4.17 2.30
C GLY A 88 -8.17 3.97 3.62
N PRO A 89 -7.41 2.88 3.78
CA PRO A 89 -6.83 2.48 5.07
C PRO A 89 -5.36 2.91 5.30
N PHE A 90 -4.68 3.47 4.29
CA PHE A 90 -3.20 3.59 4.27
C PHE A 90 -2.65 4.97 4.67
N HIS A 91 -3.36 5.71 5.52
CA HIS A 91 -2.99 7.11 5.85
C HIS A 91 -1.98 7.26 6.98
N HIS A 92 -1.93 6.30 7.91
CA HIS A 92 -1.08 6.39 9.09
C HIS A 92 0.13 5.46 8.96
N PRO A 93 1.35 6.01 8.89
CA PRO A 93 2.57 5.22 8.88
C PRO A 93 2.66 4.34 10.13
N ARG A 94 2.97 3.06 9.94
CA ARG A 94 3.17 2.11 11.05
C ARG A 94 4.66 1.93 11.28
N ILE A 95 5.20 2.71 12.22
CA ILE A 95 6.62 2.63 12.60
C ILE A 95 6.78 1.59 13.72
N PRO A 96 7.58 0.52 13.52
CA PRO A 96 7.87 -0.45 14.57
C PRO A 96 8.57 0.19 15.78
N ALA A 97 8.24 -0.26 17.00
CA ALA A 97 8.81 0.30 18.23
C ALA A 97 10.34 0.28 18.27
N PHE A 98 10.97 -0.77 17.72
CA PHE A 98 12.44 -0.88 17.69
C PHE A 98 13.13 0.23 16.89
N ALA A 99 12.42 0.89 15.97
CA ALA A 99 12.97 1.98 15.16
C ALA A 99 13.49 3.14 16.05
N SER A 100 12.79 3.40 17.16
CA SER A 100 13.19 4.40 18.15
C SER A 100 14.43 4.02 18.97
N ALA A 101 14.78 2.73 19.00
CA ALA A 101 15.94 2.21 19.74
C ALA A 101 17.22 2.16 18.88
N LEU A 102 17.13 2.48 17.58
CA LEU A 102 18.30 2.54 16.71
C LEU A 102 19.15 3.77 17.03
N SER A 103 20.45 3.67 16.74
CA SER A 103 21.37 4.81 16.86
C SER A 103 20.85 6.01 16.07
N PRO A 104 20.91 7.24 16.60
CA PRO A 104 20.55 8.45 15.88
C PRO A 104 21.34 8.67 14.57
N GLN A 105 22.49 8.00 14.42
CA GLN A 105 23.29 8.03 13.21
C GLN A 105 22.68 7.20 12.06
N VAL A 106 21.72 6.32 12.37
CA VAL A 106 21.00 5.55 11.35
C VAL A 106 19.89 6.42 10.80
N GLU A 107 20.02 6.87 9.56
CA GLU A 107 18.94 7.55 8.88
C GLU A 107 17.76 6.61 8.62
N GLN A 108 16.56 7.06 8.97
CA GLN A 108 15.33 6.30 8.84
C GLN A 108 14.31 7.08 8.03
N LEU A 109 13.66 6.42 7.09
CA LEU A 109 12.61 6.99 6.26
C LEU A 109 11.45 5.99 6.18
N HIS A 110 10.22 6.43 6.38
CA HIS A 110 9.07 5.55 6.15
C HIS A 110 8.67 5.64 4.67
N SER A 111 8.17 4.55 4.06
CA SER A 111 7.72 4.53 2.66
C SER A 111 6.70 5.63 2.32
N ALA A 112 5.77 5.94 3.24
CA ALA A 112 4.85 7.07 3.14
C ALA A 112 5.52 8.44 2.88
N ALA A 113 6.78 8.63 3.29
CA ALA A 113 7.58 9.83 3.07
C ALA A 113 8.62 9.67 1.92
N TYR A 114 8.83 8.44 1.44
CA TYR A 114 9.66 8.16 0.28
C TYR A 114 8.96 8.60 -1.02
N ARG A 115 9.71 9.21 -1.92
CA ARG A 115 9.24 9.74 -3.21
C ARG A 115 10.18 9.36 -4.35
N ASN A 116 11.48 9.34 -4.12
CA ASN A 116 12.47 8.97 -5.13
C ASN A 116 13.81 8.54 -4.49
N PRO A 117 14.69 7.87 -5.26
CA PRO A 117 15.98 7.39 -4.77
C PRO A 117 16.94 8.48 -4.28
N SER A 118 16.85 9.70 -4.82
CA SER A 118 17.79 10.77 -4.46
C SER A 118 17.59 11.32 -3.04
N GLN A 119 16.50 10.94 -2.37
CA GLN A 119 16.32 11.20 -0.94
C GLN A 119 17.20 10.32 -0.04
N ILE A 120 17.78 9.25 -0.57
CA ILE A 120 18.58 8.30 0.20
C ILE A 120 20.06 8.65 0.08
N PRO A 121 20.78 8.89 1.19
CA PRO A 121 22.20 9.14 1.14
C PRO A 121 22.98 7.95 0.57
N PRO A 122 24.18 8.20 0.01
CA PRO A 122 25.07 7.12 -0.42
C PRO A 122 25.37 6.14 0.72
N GLY A 123 25.36 4.85 0.40
CA GLY A 123 25.66 3.79 1.37
C GLY A 123 24.68 2.61 1.32
N PRO A 124 24.88 1.63 2.21
CA PRO A 124 24.02 0.45 2.29
C PRO A 124 22.64 0.81 2.84
N VAL A 125 21.61 0.21 2.25
CA VAL A 125 20.20 0.45 2.61
C VAL A 125 19.56 -0.84 3.08
N LEU A 126 18.93 -0.79 4.26
CA LEU A 126 18.02 -1.83 4.74
C LEU A 126 16.57 -1.41 4.54
N VAL A 127 15.81 -2.20 3.78
CA VAL A 127 14.35 -2.07 3.66
C VAL A 127 13.70 -3.11 4.57
N VAL A 128 12.85 -2.66 5.50
CA VAL A 128 12.27 -3.53 6.55
C VAL A 128 10.81 -3.84 6.28
N GLY A 129 10.55 -4.91 5.54
CA GLY A 129 9.22 -5.35 5.17
C GLY A 129 9.13 -5.52 3.66
N ALA A 130 8.52 -6.62 3.24
CA ALA A 130 8.55 -7.06 1.86
C ALA A 130 7.15 -7.17 1.26
N GLY A 131 6.22 -6.32 1.71
CA GLY A 131 5.00 -6.04 0.96
C GLY A 131 5.32 -5.24 -0.31
N ASP A 132 4.32 -4.99 -1.15
CA ASP A 132 4.51 -4.39 -2.48
C ASP A 132 5.33 -3.09 -2.45
N SER A 133 5.03 -2.19 -1.51
CA SER A 133 5.79 -0.94 -1.36
C SER A 133 7.27 -1.18 -1.01
N GLY A 134 7.56 -2.11 -0.08
CA GLY A 134 8.92 -2.43 0.33
C GLY A 134 9.71 -3.14 -0.77
N ALA A 135 9.09 -4.10 -1.46
CA ALA A 135 9.70 -4.82 -2.58
C ALA A 135 10.00 -3.89 -3.76
N HIS A 136 9.06 -3.00 -4.10
CA HIS A 136 9.25 -2.02 -5.16
C HIS A 136 10.36 -1.03 -4.81
N THR A 137 10.33 -0.42 -3.63
CA THR A 137 11.38 0.52 -3.20
C THR A 137 12.75 -0.16 -3.13
N ALA A 138 12.83 -1.41 -2.66
CA ALA A 138 14.08 -2.16 -2.64
C ALA A 138 14.63 -2.39 -4.06
N ALA A 139 13.77 -2.76 -5.01
CA ALA A 139 14.15 -2.95 -6.41
C ALA A 139 14.59 -1.63 -7.06
N GLU A 140 13.91 -0.52 -6.76
CA GLU A 140 14.27 0.80 -7.26
C GLU A 140 15.66 1.23 -6.74
N LEU A 141 15.87 1.15 -5.43
CA LEU A 141 17.13 1.58 -4.80
C LEU A 141 18.33 0.68 -5.14
N ALA A 142 18.10 -0.58 -5.49
CA ALA A 142 19.16 -1.51 -5.87
C ALA A 142 19.94 -1.05 -7.12
N HIS A 143 19.40 -0.11 -7.91
CA HIS A 143 20.12 0.49 -9.04
C HIS A 143 21.26 1.43 -8.62
N ALA A 144 21.20 1.99 -7.40
CA ALA A 144 22.15 3.00 -6.92
C ALA A 144 22.80 2.65 -5.57
N HIS A 145 22.25 1.68 -4.82
CA HIS A 145 22.70 1.35 -3.47
C HIS A 145 22.85 -0.17 -3.27
N PRO A 146 23.75 -0.62 -2.39
CA PRO A 146 23.70 -1.97 -1.84
C PRO A 146 22.45 -2.11 -0.96
N VAL A 147 21.45 -2.87 -1.40
CA VAL A 147 20.18 -3.03 -0.69
C VAL A 147 20.06 -4.41 -0.04
N SER A 148 19.60 -4.43 1.21
CA SER A 148 19.13 -5.62 1.91
C SER A 148 17.63 -5.49 2.20
N LEU A 149 16.86 -6.56 1.96
CA LEU A 149 15.43 -6.61 2.25
C LEU A 149 15.17 -7.57 3.41
N ALA A 150 14.64 -7.06 4.52
CA ALA A 150 14.19 -7.88 5.64
C ALA A 150 12.72 -8.24 5.45
N ALA A 151 12.41 -9.54 5.42
CA ALA A 151 11.07 -10.07 5.33
C ALA A 151 10.75 -10.92 6.56
N ALA A 152 9.53 -10.79 7.09
CA ALA A 152 9.07 -11.63 8.19
C ALA A 152 8.78 -13.08 7.73
N HIS A 153 8.39 -13.26 6.46
CA HIS A 153 7.96 -14.52 5.87
C HIS A 153 8.66 -14.75 4.53
N PRO A 154 8.70 -16.01 4.04
CA PRO A 154 9.16 -16.30 2.68
C PRO A 154 8.36 -15.49 1.65
N LEU A 155 9.07 -14.98 0.64
CA LEU A 155 8.44 -14.22 -0.44
C LEU A 155 7.95 -15.16 -1.52
N TYR A 156 6.66 -15.05 -1.86
CA TYR A 156 6.05 -15.77 -2.97
C TYR A 156 5.76 -14.79 -4.09
N PHE A 157 6.28 -15.08 -5.27
CA PHE A 157 6.07 -14.27 -6.47
C PHE A 157 5.17 -15.04 -7.43
N VAL A 158 3.98 -14.50 -7.68
CA VAL A 158 3.06 -15.05 -8.68
C VAL A 158 3.14 -14.18 -9.92
N PRO A 159 3.36 -14.76 -11.12
CA PRO A 159 3.36 -13.97 -12.34
C PRO A 159 1.98 -13.35 -12.57
N LEU A 160 1.96 -12.04 -12.82
CA LEU A 160 0.73 -11.28 -13.07
C LEU A 160 0.08 -11.59 -14.42
N THR A 161 0.83 -12.17 -15.35
CA THR A 161 0.32 -12.65 -16.63
C THR A 161 0.65 -14.12 -16.79
N LEU A 162 -0.37 -14.94 -17.01
CA LEU A 162 -0.25 -16.37 -17.30
C LEU A 162 -0.88 -16.63 -18.68
N LEU A 163 -0.15 -17.29 -19.58
CA LEU A 163 -0.66 -17.66 -20.93
C LEU A 163 -1.32 -16.50 -21.70
N GLY A 164 -0.79 -15.28 -21.59
CA GLY A 164 -1.29 -14.10 -22.29
C GLY A 164 -2.54 -13.44 -21.68
N LYS A 165 -3.01 -13.90 -20.52
CA LYS A 165 -4.09 -13.29 -19.73
C LYS A 165 -3.60 -12.91 -18.34
N SER A 166 -4.18 -11.87 -17.75
CA SER A 166 -3.80 -11.46 -16.40
C SER A 166 -4.28 -12.49 -15.37
N LEU A 167 -3.57 -12.61 -14.25
CA LEU A 167 -4.01 -13.41 -13.10
C LEU A 167 -5.43 -13.01 -12.68
N PHE A 168 -5.73 -11.70 -12.66
CA PHE A 168 -7.06 -11.18 -12.38
C PHE A 168 -8.11 -11.63 -13.38
N TRP A 169 -7.79 -11.78 -14.65
CA TRP A 169 -8.71 -12.34 -15.64
C TRP A 169 -9.09 -13.79 -15.28
N TYR A 170 -8.13 -14.60 -14.84
CA TYR A 170 -8.42 -15.96 -14.37
C TYR A 170 -9.23 -15.96 -13.08
N LEU A 171 -8.88 -15.11 -12.11
CA LEU A 171 -9.61 -15.00 -10.84
C LEU A 171 -11.06 -14.56 -11.06
N ASP A 172 -11.28 -13.60 -11.96
CA ASP A 172 -12.61 -13.15 -12.39
C ASP A 172 -13.37 -14.28 -13.09
N ARG A 173 -12.74 -14.96 -14.05
CA ARG A 173 -13.36 -16.05 -14.81
C ARG A 173 -13.72 -17.26 -13.94
N LEU A 174 -12.96 -17.48 -12.87
CA LEU A 174 -13.21 -18.53 -11.88
C LEU A 174 -14.16 -18.07 -10.76
N HIS A 175 -14.69 -16.84 -10.83
CA HIS A 175 -15.51 -16.20 -9.80
C HIS A 175 -14.83 -16.17 -8.41
N LEU A 176 -13.50 -16.26 -8.37
CA LEU A 176 -12.72 -16.24 -7.13
C LEU A 176 -12.65 -14.85 -6.50
N LEU A 177 -12.88 -13.79 -7.28
CA LEU A 177 -12.98 -12.41 -6.80
C LEU A 177 -14.32 -12.11 -6.10
N GLU A 178 -15.34 -12.95 -6.33
CA GLU A 178 -16.70 -12.80 -5.80
C GLU A 178 -16.98 -13.77 -4.64
N VAL A 179 -15.99 -14.55 -4.20
CA VAL A 179 -16.16 -15.52 -3.13
C VAL A 179 -16.31 -14.79 -1.80
N ASP A 180 -17.54 -14.72 -1.31
CA ASP A 180 -17.84 -14.28 0.05
C ASP A 180 -17.08 -15.13 1.08
N GLY A 181 -16.56 -14.49 2.13
CA GLY A 181 -15.79 -15.12 3.20
C GLY A 181 -16.55 -16.17 4.03
N THR A 182 -17.79 -16.49 3.66
CA THR A 182 -18.68 -17.50 4.27
C THR A 182 -18.70 -18.83 3.51
N ARG A 183 -18.17 -18.89 2.28
CA ARG A 183 -18.04 -20.16 1.53
C ARG A 183 -16.76 -20.90 1.93
N SER A 184 -16.81 -22.24 1.94
CA SER A 184 -15.69 -23.13 2.30
C SER A 184 -14.39 -22.82 1.53
N LEU A 185 -14.52 -22.38 0.28
CA LEU A 185 -13.40 -21.95 -0.56
C LEU A 185 -12.77 -20.64 -0.06
N GLY A 186 -13.57 -19.69 0.43
CA GLY A 186 -13.07 -18.44 1.04
C GLY A 186 -12.42 -18.65 2.41
N ALA A 187 -12.84 -19.68 3.15
CA ALA A 187 -12.17 -20.11 4.37
C ALA A 187 -10.84 -20.84 4.08
N TRP A 188 -10.80 -21.65 3.02
CA TRP A 188 -9.58 -22.34 2.56
C TRP A 188 -8.53 -21.38 2.00
N LEU A 189 -8.94 -20.33 1.27
CA LEU A 189 -8.03 -19.28 0.76
C LEU A 189 -7.48 -18.35 1.86
N LYS A 190 -8.09 -18.33 3.06
CA LYS A 190 -7.60 -17.57 4.21
C LYS A 190 -6.64 -18.36 5.11
N ALA A 191 -6.59 -19.68 4.96
CA ALA A 191 -5.75 -20.58 5.75
C ALA A 191 -4.36 -20.74 5.12
#